data_AF-A0A9W7GGJ5-F1
#
_entry.id   AF-A0A9W7GGJ5-F1
#
_cell.length_a   1.000
_cell.length_b   1.000
_cell.length_c   1.000
_cell.angle_alpha   90.00
_cell.angle_beta   90.00
_cell.angle_gamma   90.00
#
_symmetry.space_group_name_H-M   'P 1'
#
loop_
_entity.id
_entity.type
_entity.pdbx_description
1 polymer ?
#
loop_
_entity_poly.entity_id
_entity_poly.type
_entity_poly.pdbx_seq_one_letter_code
_entity_poly.pdbx_strand_id
1 'polypeptide(L)'
;MQLQVHPSKAELATTLCETLVKHSVEAIESNGVFLLAVSGGSIPKMLSLDNLTSAFASAGVRANLEKWVVFLADERIVSDDSLDSNLLALRKDGFIGGLGGEEGRCKCYGIEGFGEKSPAEIAQAYEDDLISALPKSGGKFDTVVLGMGEDGHTCSLFPGHDLVDNPKPGKMVDFITDSPKNPPERITLTMDVLNASRHGIFAAAGAGKAAVLGEIFVKEGKEYKFKQPRTTYPCGMVTTEDLVWLVDEAAAGGINKEDAKL
;
A
#
# COMPACT_ATOMS: atom_id res chain seq x y z
N MET A 1 -13.43 -4.19 8.73
CA MET A 1 -13.11 -3.15 7.73
C MET A 1 -13.78 -1.85 8.11
N GLN A 2 -13.07 -0.73 7.98
CA GLN A 2 -13.56 0.61 8.30
C GLN A 2 -13.19 1.59 7.17
N LEU A 3 -14.16 2.31 6.61
CA LEU A 3 -13.89 3.47 5.75
C LEU A 3 -14.03 4.76 6.56
N GLN A 4 -12.99 5.57 6.53
CA GLN A 4 -12.88 6.86 7.21
C GLN A 4 -12.76 7.96 6.16
N VAL A 5 -13.65 8.95 6.22
CA VAL A 5 -13.62 10.12 5.34
C VAL A 5 -12.99 11.29 6.09
N HIS A 6 -11.96 11.88 5.49
CA HIS A 6 -11.21 13.00 6.03
C HIS A 6 -11.49 14.29 5.24
N PRO A 7 -11.44 15.47 5.87
CA PRO A 7 -11.72 16.74 5.20
C PRO A 7 -10.80 17.01 4.00
N SER A 8 -9.53 16.63 4.09
CA SER A 8 -8.59 16.77 2.98
C SER A 8 -7.52 15.69 2.97
N LYS A 9 -6.73 15.71 1.90
CA LYS A 9 -5.52 14.88 1.74
C LYS A 9 -4.52 15.05 2.89
N ALA A 10 -4.44 16.22 3.51
CA ALA A 10 -3.51 16.47 4.61
C ALA A 10 -3.93 15.74 5.89
N GLU A 11 -5.20 15.86 6.30
CA GLU A 11 -5.71 15.16 7.48
C GLU A 11 -5.72 13.63 7.28
N LEU A 12 -5.99 13.18 6.05
CA LEU A 12 -5.82 11.78 5.68
C LEU A 12 -4.38 11.30 5.92
N ALA A 13 -3.38 12.08 5.47
CA ALA A 13 -1.98 11.75 5.68
C ALA A 13 -1.60 11.72 7.17
N THR A 14 -2.15 12.62 7.98
CA THR A 14 -1.99 12.60 9.44
C THR A 14 -2.51 11.28 10.03
N THR A 15 -3.76 10.91 9.74
CA THR A 15 -4.35 9.66 10.26
C THR A 15 -3.62 8.41 9.72
N LEU A 16 -3.15 8.44 8.47
CA LEU A 16 -2.32 7.36 7.93
C LEU A 16 -1.06 7.15 8.77
N CYS A 17 -0.32 8.23 9.05
CA CYS A 17 0.91 8.15 9.84
C CYS A 17 0.63 7.74 11.30
N GLU A 18 -0.42 8.26 11.93
CA GLU A 18 -0.82 7.86 13.30
C GLU A 18 -1.18 6.37 13.37
N THR A 19 -1.93 5.87 12.40
CA THR A 19 -2.29 4.44 12.30
C THR A 19 -1.04 3.58 12.11
N LEU A 20 -0.13 4.02 11.24
CA LEU A 20 1.11 3.30 10.96
C LEU A 20 2.05 3.27 12.19
N VAL A 21 2.14 4.37 12.94
CA VAL A 21 2.88 4.42 14.21
C VAL A 21 2.32 3.40 15.20
N LYS A 22 0.98 3.35 15.36
CA LYS A 22 0.34 2.36 16.23
C LYS A 22 0.70 0.93 15.83
N HIS A 23 0.54 0.56 14.56
CA HIS A 23 0.88 -0.77 14.07
C HIS A 23 2.37 -1.10 14.28
N SER A 24 3.24 -0.11 14.09
CA SER A 24 4.68 -0.30 14.28
C SER A 24 5.05 -0.61 15.73
N VAL A 25 4.42 0.07 16.70
CA VAL A 25 4.63 -0.19 18.13
C VAL A 25 4.19 -1.61 18.48
N GLU A 26 2.97 -2.00 18.07
CA GLU A 26 2.40 -3.33 18.34
C GLU A 26 3.26 -4.45 17.73
N ALA A 27 3.72 -4.28 16.49
CA ALA A 27 4.56 -5.26 15.80
C ALA A 27 5.96 -5.36 16.42
N ILE A 28 6.58 -4.23 16.77
CA ILE A 28 7.90 -4.20 17.40
C ILE A 28 7.87 -4.82 18.80
N GLU A 29 6.81 -4.59 19.57
CA GLU A 29 6.63 -5.23 20.88
C GLU A 29 6.43 -6.74 20.77
N SER A 30 5.71 -7.19 19.75
CA SER A 30 5.37 -8.61 19.57
C SER A 30 6.50 -9.43 18.92
N ASN A 31 7.15 -8.87 17.90
CA ASN A 31 8.05 -9.58 16.99
C ASN A 31 9.47 -8.99 16.94
N GLY A 32 9.71 -7.84 17.58
CA GLY A 32 10.99 -7.13 17.55
C GLY A 32 11.27 -6.37 16.25
N VAL A 33 10.37 -6.44 15.27
CA VAL A 33 10.49 -5.83 13.94
C VAL A 33 9.11 -5.41 13.45
N PHE A 34 9.04 -4.41 12.58
CA PHE A 34 7.83 -4.03 11.85
C PHE A 34 8.04 -4.21 10.34
N LEU A 35 7.33 -5.15 9.73
CA LEU A 35 7.38 -5.41 8.29
C LEU A 35 6.25 -4.65 7.57
N LEU A 36 6.66 -3.70 6.73
CA LEU A 36 5.78 -2.79 6.01
C LEU A 36 5.97 -2.97 4.50
N ALA A 37 4.88 -3.07 3.74
CA ALA A 37 4.92 -2.92 2.28
C ALA A 37 4.16 -1.65 1.85
N VAL A 38 4.74 -0.87 0.94
CA VAL A 38 4.24 0.47 0.57
C VAL A 38 4.11 0.61 -0.94
N SER A 39 2.94 1.05 -1.40
CA SER A 39 2.71 1.42 -2.81
C SER A 39 3.27 2.81 -3.14
N GLY A 40 3.44 3.08 -4.43
CA GLY A 40 3.85 4.40 -4.93
C GLY A 40 2.75 5.46 -5.00
N GLY A 41 2.83 6.31 -6.03
CA GLY A 41 1.89 7.40 -6.26
C GLY A 41 2.05 8.52 -5.23
N SER A 42 0.97 8.97 -4.61
CA SER A 42 1.06 10.04 -3.59
C SER A 42 1.33 9.56 -2.17
N ILE A 43 1.39 8.25 -1.93
CA ILE A 43 1.63 7.67 -0.62
C ILE A 43 2.99 8.05 -0.05
N PRO A 44 4.11 8.02 -0.80
CA PRO A 44 5.41 8.48 -0.31
C PRO A 44 5.34 9.86 0.34
N LYS A 45 4.69 10.82 -0.32
CA LYS A 45 4.49 12.18 0.20
C LYS A 45 3.59 12.26 1.43
N MET A 46 2.59 11.38 1.55
CA MET A 46 1.77 11.28 2.76
C MET A 46 2.59 10.74 3.94
N LEU A 47 3.48 9.78 3.66
CA LEU A 47 4.43 9.19 4.59
C LEU A 47 5.75 9.97 4.66
N SER A 48 5.70 11.29 4.47
CA SER A 48 6.88 12.13 4.59
C SER A 48 7.48 12.03 6.00
N LEU A 49 8.79 12.31 6.11
CA LEU A 49 9.46 12.30 7.41
C LEU A 49 8.79 13.24 8.42
N ASP A 50 8.33 14.41 7.99
CA ASP A 50 7.66 15.39 8.86
C ASP A 50 6.34 14.85 9.43
N ASN A 51 5.53 14.20 8.59
CA ASN A 51 4.26 13.62 9.02
C ASN A 51 4.48 12.46 10.01
N LEU A 52 5.44 11.57 9.73
CA LEU A 52 5.76 10.47 10.64
C LEU A 52 6.38 10.97 11.95
N THR A 53 7.30 11.94 11.89
CA THR A 53 7.90 12.55 13.09
C THR A 53 6.82 13.17 13.97
N SER A 54 5.85 13.87 13.35
CA SER A 54 4.71 14.44 14.06
C SER A 54 3.83 13.35 14.69
N ALA A 55 3.56 12.26 13.98
CA ALA A 55 2.77 11.14 14.51
C ALA A 55 3.46 10.45 15.71
N PHE A 56 4.77 10.20 15.63
CA PHE A 56 5.53 9.65 16.77
C PHE A 56 5.53 10.59 17.98
N ALA A 57 5.72 11.90 17.75
CA ALA A 57 5.66 12.91 18.80
C ALA A 57 4.29 12.96 19.47
N SER A 58 3.19 12.95 18.69
CA SER A 58 1.82 12.93 19.19
C SER A 58 1.52 11.68 20.01
N ALA A 59 2.07 10.52 19.61
CA ALA A 59 1.92 9.26 20.35
C ALA A 59 2.81 9.19 21.60
N GLY A 60 3.80 10.07 21.75
CA GLY A 60 4.74 10.03 22.86
C GLY A 60 5.67 8.82 22.83
N VAL A 61 5.95 8.25 21.65
CA VAL A 61 6.78 7.05 21.49
C VAL A 61 8.02 7.31 20.62
N ARG A 62 9.09 6.56 20.86
CA ARG A 62 10.31 6.60 20.03
C ARG A 62 10.02 5.95 18.68
N ALA A 63 10.55 6.55 17.61
CA ALA A 63 10.30 6.11 16.24
C ALA A 63 10.80 4.68 15.91
N ASN A 64 11.85 4.21 16.59
CA ASN A 64 12.46 2.87 16.43
C ASN A 64 12.59 2.43 14.95
N LEU A 65 12.95 3.37 14.07
CA LEU A 65 12.91 3.17 12.63
C LEU A 65 13.95 2.15 12.15
N GLU A 66 15.00 1.92 12.93
CA GLU A 66 15.95 0.82 12.74
C GLU A 66 15.30 -0.57 12.77
N LYS A 67 14.09 -0.69 13.35
CA LYS A 67 13.30 -1.93 13.39
C LYS A 67 12.25 -2.01 12.29
N TRP A 68 12.14 -0.99 11.45
CA TRP A 68 11.24 -1.02 10.30
C TRP A 68 11.95 -1.70 9.12
N VAL A 69 11.29 -2.68 8.53
CA VAL A 69 11.70 -3.34 7.30
C VAL A 69 10.65 -3.06 6.23
N VAL A 70 11.03 -2.26 5.25
CA VAL A 70 10.13 -1.70 4.23
C VAL A 70 10.34 -2.39 2.90
N PHE A 71 9.24 -2.83 2.30
CA PHE A 71 9.15 -3.37 0.95
C PHE A 71 8.31 -2.44 0.07
N LEU A 72 8.52 -2.50 -1.23
CA LEU A 72 7.64 -1.93 -2.24
C LEU A 72 6.50 -2.92 -2.49
N ALA A 73 5.26 -2.43 -2.51
CA ALA A 73 4.11 -3.25 -2.87
C ALA A 73 4.06 -3.52 -4.38
N ASP A 74 4.61 -2.60 -5.18
CA ASP A 74 4.86 -2.72 -6.60
C ASP A 74 5.99 -1.77 -7.03
N GLU A 75 6.58 -2.01 -8.19
CA GLU A 75 7.53 -1.10 -8.81
C GLU A 75 7.48 -1.20 -10.34
N ARG A 76 7.84 -0.10 -10.99
CA ARG A 76 7.94 0.01 -12.45
C ARG A 76 9.35 -0.39 -12.82
N ILE A 77 9.49 -1.20 -13.86
CA ILE A 77 10.81 -1.57 -14.39
C ILE A 77 11.32 -0.38 -15.23
N VAL A 78 12.03 0.53 -14.56
CA VAL A 78 12.57 1.78 -15.11
C VAL A 78 13.95 2.06 -14.53
N SER A 79 14.71 3.03 -15.07
CA SER A 79 15.98 3.41 -14.46
C SER A 79 15.80 4.01 -13.06
N ASP A 80 16.81 3.86 -12.19
CA ASP A 80 16.78 4.31 -10.79
C ASP A 80 16.55 5.83 -10.61
N ASP A 81 16.86 6.63 -11.63
CA ASP A 81 16.67 8.08 -11.67
C ASP A 81 15.32 8.51 -12.27
N SER A 82 14.53 7.55 -12.78
CA SER A 82 13.22 7.81 -13.35
C SER A 82 12.24 8.33 -12.30
N LEU A 83 11.49 9.36 -12.67
CA LEU A 83 10.41 9.90 -11.84
C LEU A 83 9.23 8.92 -11.68
N ASP A 84 9.18 7.85 -12.48
CA ASP A 84 8.19 6.79 -12.36
C ASP A 84 8.55 5.73 -11.30
N SER A 85 9.76 5.78 -10.71
CA SER A 85 10.17 4.83 -9.67
C SER A 85 9.52 5.15 -8.32
N ASN A 86 8.84 4.14 -7.76
CA ASN A 86 8.27 4.17 -6.41
C ASN A 86 9.38 4.24 -5.36
N LEU A 87 10.50 3.54 -5.54
CA LEU A 87 11.67 3.60 -4.67
C LEU A 87 12.27 5.00 -4.63
N LEU A 88 12.43 5.65 -5.78
CA LEU A 88 12.92 7.02 -5.86
C LEU A 88 11.97 7.99 -5.14
N ALA A 89 10.66 7.84 -5.34
CA ALA A 89 9.65 8.64 -4.65
C ALA A 89 9.69 8.43 -3.12
N LEU A 90 9.83 7.19 -2.63
CA LEU A 90 9.99 6.91 -1.20
C LEU A 90 11.28 7.49 -0.61
N ARG A 91 12.37 7.49 -1.38
CA ARG A 91 13.64 8.11 -0.96
C ARG A 91 13.55 9.64 -0.94
N LYS A 92 12.88 10.27 -1.92
CA LYS A 92 12.82 11.73 -2.05
C LYS A 92 11.74 12.38 -1.20
N ASP A 93 10.52 11.85 -1.27
CA ASP A 93 9.32 12.46 -0.70
C ASP A 93 8.84 11.73 0.57
N GLY A 94 9.25 10.47 0.73
CA GLY A 94 8.92 9.65 1.89
C GLY A 94 9.99 9.68 2.99
N PHE A 95 9.79 8.81 3.98
CA PHE A 95 10.64 8.74 5.17
C PHE A 95 11.95 7.97 4.98
N ILE A 96 12.11 7.22 3.87
CA ILE A 96 13.27 6.35 3.66
C ILE A 96 14.58 7.16 3.53
N GLY A 97 14.55 8.28 2.81
CA GLY A 97 15.75 9.09 2.57
C GLY A 97 16.08 10.11 3.66
N GLY A 98 15.13 10.42 4.54
CA GLY A 98 15.24 11.56 5.45
C GLY A 98 16.01 11.30 6.75
N LEU A 99 16.29 10.05 7.11
CA LEU A 99 16.88 9.74 8.42
C LEU A 99 18.40 9.58 8.30
N GLY A 100 19.14 10.60 8.74
CA GLY A 100 20.60 10.55 8.87
C GLY A 100 21.03 9.94 10.21
N GLY A 101 21.87 8.91 10.19
CA GLY A 101 22.53 8.32 11.36
C GLY A 101 22.60 6.79 11.34
N GLU A 102 23.63 6.20 11.97
CA GLU A 102 23.81 4.73 12.08
C GLU A 102 22.70 4.05 12.90
N GLU A 103 21.96 4.81 13.73
CA GLU A 103 20.84 4.32 14.56
C GLU A 103 19.45 4.68 14.00
N GLY A 104 19.35 5.34 12.84
CA GLY A 104 18.13 6.04 12.43
C GLY A 104 17.44 5.55 11.16
N ARG A 105 17.98 4.58 10.43
CA ARG A 105 17.45 4.21 9.11
C ARG A 105 16.69 2.89 9.15
N CYS A 106 15.48 2.89 8.61
CA CYS A 106 14.78 1.65 8.28
C CYS A 106 15.53 0.88 7.20
N LYS A 107 15.43 -0.44 7.25
CA LYS A 107 15.89 -1.31 6.16
C LYS A 107 14.85 -1.25 5.04
N CYS A 108 15.26 -0.90 3.83
CA CYS A 108 14.36 -0.90 2.67
C CYS A 108 14.85 -1.91 1.62
N TYR A 109 13.95 -2.78 1.17
CA TYR A 109 14.14 -3.70 0.05
C TYR A 109 13.53 -3.07 -1.20
N GLY A 110 14.40 -2.48 -2.02
CA GLY A 110 14.03 -2.03 -3.36
C GLY A 110 13.85 -3.21 -4.32
N ILE A 111 13.19 -2.95 -5.45
CA ILE A 111 13.16 -3.87 -6.58
C ILE A 111 14.25 -3.39 -7.54
N GLU A 112 15.25 -4.23 -7.80
CA GLU A 112 16.50 -3.87 -8.48
C GLU A 112 16.79 -4.81 -9.67
N GLY A 113 17.83 -4.49 -10.47
CA GLY A 113 18.27 -5.32 -11.60
C GLY A 113 17.65 -4.93 -12.95
N PHE A 114 17.10 -3.72 -13.05
CA PHE A 114 16.51 -3.19 -14.27
C PHE A 114 17.54 -3.06 -15.40
N GLY A 115 17.19 -3.53 -16.60
CA GLY A 115 18.07 -3.53 -17.77
C GLY A 115 19.11 -4.66 -17.80
N GLU A 116 19.31 -5.38 -16.70
CA GLU A 116 20.24 -6.52 -16.62
C GLU A 116 19.51 -7.87 -16.54
N LYS A 117 18.36 -7.88 -15.88
CA LYS A 117 17.53 -9.08 -15.65
C LYS A 117 16.19 -8.94 -16.36
N SER A 118 15.61 -10.07 -16.75
CA SER A 118 14.23 -10.12 -17.20
C SER A 118 13.25 -9.81 -16.05
N PRO A 119 12.03 -9.33 -16.34
CA PRO A 119 10.99 -9.13 -15.32
C PRO A 119 10.75 -10.34 -14.42
N ALA A 120 10.83 -11.56 -14.98
CA ALA A 120 10.69 -12.80 -14.23
C ALA A 120 11.82 -13.03 -13.23
N GLU A 121 13.07 -12.76 -13.62
CA GLU A 121 14.23 -12.88 -12.73
C GLU A 121 14.23 -11.81 -11.63
N ILE A 122 13.73 -10.60 -11.93
CA ILE A 122 13.54 -9.54 -10.95
C ILE A 122 12.47 -9.95 -9.94
N ALA A 123 11.31 -10.43 -10.40
CA ALA A 123 10.24 -10.90 -9.52
C ALA A 123 10.71 -12.04 -8.61
N GLN A 124 11.47 -13.00 -9.15
CA GLN A 124 12.00 -14.11 -8.37
C GLN A 124 13.01 -13.64 -7.31
N ALA A 125 13.93 -12.74 -7.67
CA ALA A 125 14.90 -12.21 -6.70
C ALA A 125 14.19 -11.46 -5.56
N TYR A 126 13.13 -10.71 -5.88
CA TYR A 126 12.35 -10.01 -4.86
C TYR A 126 11.52 -10.96 -3.99
N GLU A 127 10.99 -12.04 -4.57
CA GLU A 127 10.32 -13.11 -3.83
C GLU A 127 11.28 -13.79 -2.83
N ASP A 128 12.53 -14.01 -3.21
CA ASP A 128 13.56 -14.58 -2.32
C ASP A 128 13.85 -13.65 -1.12
N ASP A 129 13.89 -12.33 -1.35
CA ASP A 129 14.02 -11.34 -0.28
C ASP A 129 12.82 -11.36 0.69
N LEU A 130 11.60 -11.51 0.16
CA LEU A 130 10.39 -11.66 0.97
C LEU A 130 10.44 -12.93 1.82
N ILE A 131 10.79 -14.08 1.23
CA ILE A 131 10.88 -15.38 1.93
C ILE A 131 11.88 -15.30 3.09
N SER A 132 12.99 -14.57 2.91
CA SER A 132 13.99 -14.37 3.95
C SER A 132 13.52 -13.45 5.09
N ALA A 133 12.68 -12.46 4.80
CA ALA A 133 12.25 -11.45 5.77
C ALA A 133 10.96 -11.82 6.53
N LEU A 134 9.94 -12.37 5.85
CA LEU A 134 8.61 -12.63 6.42
C LEU A 134 8.60 -13.47 7.71
N PRO A 135 9.43 -14.51 7.88
CA PRO A 135 9.46 -15.29 9.12
C PRO A 135 9.69 -14.44 10.38
N LYS A 136 10.36 -13.29 10.26
CA LYS A 136 10.62 -12.36 11.37
C LYS A 136 9.35 -11.68 11.92
N SER A 137 8.26 -11.72 11.17
CA SER A 137 6.94 -11.14 11.51
C SER A 137 5.84 -12.21 11.70
N GLY A 138 6.22 -13.49 11.77
CA GLY A 138 5.28 -14.60 11.81
C GLY A 138 4.70 -14.99 10.44
N GLY A 139 5.40 -14.64 9.35
CA GLY A 139 5.10 -15.13 7.99
C GLY A 139 4.21 -14.24 7.13
N LYS A 140 3.88 -13.02 7.57
CA LYS A 140 3.03 -12.06 6.83
C LYS A 140 3.43 -10.62 7.16
N PHE A 141 3.20 -9.68 6.23
CA PHE A 141 3.41 -8.26 6.54
C PHE A 141 2.54 -7.83 7.73
N ASP A 142 3.12 -6.99 8.59
CA ASP A 142 2.39 -6.34 9.67
C ASP A 142 1.45 -5.29 9.07
N THR A 143 1.90 -4.51 8.08
CA THR A 143 1.03 -3.58 7.36
C THR A 143 1.36 -3.50 5.88
N VAL A 144 0.32 -3.46 5.04
CA VAL A 144 0.40 -3.04 3.63
C VAL A 144 -0.29 -1.69 3.49
N VAL A 145 0.42 -0.68 2.98
CA VAL A 145 -0.14 0.64 2.63
C VAL A 145 -0.31 0.71 1.12
N LEU A 146 -1.57 0.79 0.72
CA LEU A 146 -2.02 0.60 -0.66
C LEU A 146 -2.64 1.88 -1.23
N GLY A 147 -2.34 2.15 -2.49
CA GLY A 147 -3.05 3.16 -3.28
C GLY A 147 -4.14 2.50 -4.12
N MET A 148 -5.02 3.31 -4.70
CA MET A 148 -5.90 2.83 -5.76
C MET A 148 -5.87 3.74 -6.98
N GLY A 149 -5.92 3.13 -8.16
CA GLY A 149 -6.09 3.80 -9.44
C GLY A 149 -7.51 4.32 -9.65
N GLU A 150 -7.67 5.25 -10.58
CA GLU A 150 -9.00 5.75 -11.02
C GLU A 150 -9.82 4.69 -11.78
N ASP A 151 -9.15 3.63 -12.19
CA ASP A 151 -9.64 2.38 -12.78
C ASP A 151 -9.80 1.25 -11.74
N GLY A 152 -9.52 1.50 -10.45
CA GLY A 152 -9.68 0.51 -9.39
C GLY A 152 -8.57 -0.52 -9.27
N HIS A 153 -7.45 -0.36 -9.99
CA HIS A 153 -6.25 -1.14 -9.73
C HIS A 153 -5.66 -0.81 -8.34
N THR A 154 -4.94 -1.76 -7.76
CA THR A 154 -4.04 -1.56 -6.62
C THR A 154 -2.71 -2.22 -6.95
N CYS A 155 -1.58 -1.68 -6.46
CA CYS A 155 -0.26 -2.16 -6.89
C CYS A 155 -0.18 -2.18 -8.44
N SER A 156 0.31 -3.27 -9.04
CA SER A 156 0.16 -3.51 -10.49
C SER A 156 -0.88 -4.59 -10.82
N LEU A 157 -1.92 -4.70 -10.00
CA LEU A 157 -3.05 -5.61 -10.20
C LEU A 157 -4.20 -4.84 -10.85
N PHE A 158 -4.38 -5.02 -12.16
CA PHE A 158 -5.34 -4.27 -12.98
C PHE A 158 -6.65 -5.04 -13.22
N PRO A 159 -7.80 -4.35 -13.31
CA PRO A 159 -9.08 -5.01 -13.63
C PRO A 159 -9.01 -5.72 -15.00
N GLY A 160 -9.51 -6.96 -15.05
CA GLY A 160 -9.56 -7.77 -16.28
C GLY A 160 -8.19 -8.27 -16.79
N HIS A 161 -7.13 -8.11 -16.00
CA HIS A 161 -5.81 -8.61 -16.34
C HIS A 161 -5.64 -10.05 -15.86
N ASP A 162 -4.97 -10.90 -16.65
CA ASP A 162 -4.79 -12.33 -16.34
C ASP A 162 -4.14 -12.59 -14.98
N LEU A 163 -3.23 -11.71 -14.53
CA LEU A 163 -2.63 -11.79 -13.20
C LEU A 163 -3.65 -11.76 -12.05
N VAL A 164 -4.81 -11.11 -12.25
CA VAL A 164 -5.91 -11.03 -11.28
C VAL A 164 -6.93 -12.14 -11.50
N ASP A 165 -7.31 -12.37 -12.77
CA ASP A 165 -8.40 -13.30 -13.12
C ASP A 165 -7.95 -14.77 -13.07
N ASN A 166 -6.66 -15.04 -13.33
CA ASN A 166 -6.04 -16.36 -13.38
C ASN A 166 -4.71 -16.39 -12.60
N PRO A 167 -4.70 -16.12 -11.29
CA PRO A 167 -3.47 -16.00 -10.50
C PRO A 167 -2.74 -17.35 -10.41
N LYS A 168 -1.40 -17.30 -10.49
CA LYS A 168 -0.56 -18.49 -10.30
C LYS A 168 -0.47 -18.81 -8.80
N PRO A 169 -0.89 -20.00 -8.34
CA PRO A 169 -0.86 -20.33 -6.92
C PRO A 169 0.57 -20.43 -6.40
N GLY A 170 0.78 -19.99 -5.16
CA GLY A 170 2.06 -20.12 -4.45
C GLY A 170 3.11 -19.06 -4.81
N LYS A 171 2.77 -18.06 -5.63
CA LYS A 171 3.63 -16.91 -5.92
C LYS A 171 3.33 -15.74 -4.98
N MET A 172 4.40 -15.18 -4.40
CA MET A 172 4.35 -13.99 -3.55
C MET A 172 4.57 -12.71 -4.35
N VAL A 173 5.43 -12.78 -5.37
CA VAL A 173 5.73 -11.68 -6.28
C VAL A 173 5.52 -12.16 -7.71
N ASP A 174 4.89 -11.32 -8.53
CA ASP A 174 4.75 -11.57 -9.96
C ASP A 174 5.11 -10.31 -10.76
N PHE A 175 5.07 -10.42 -12.07
CA PHE A 175 5.37 -9.35 -13.00
C PHE A 175 4.35 -9.28 -14.12
N ILE A 176 4.24 -8.11 -14.73
CA ILE A 176 3.47 -7.87 -15.96
C ILE A 176 4.35 -7.10 -16.94
N THR A 177 4.14 -7.30 -18.24
CA THR A 177 4.86 -6.56 -19.30
C THR A 177 3.93 -5.77 -20.21
N ASP A 178 2.66 -5.73 -19.86
CA ASP A 178 1.52 -5.27 -20.65
C ASP A 178 0.54 -4.46 -19.79
N SER A 179 1.05 -3.76 -18.77
CA SER A 179 0.23 -2.84 -17.97
C SER A 179 -0.55 -1.89 -18.88
N PRO A 180 -1.87 -1.70 -18.66
CA PRO A 180 -2.68 -0.76 -19.43
C PRO A 180 -2.30 0.71 -19.16
N LYS A 181 -1.39 0.95 -18.21
CA LYS A 181 -0.81 2.25 -17.89
C LYS A 181 0.70 2.23 -18.04
N ASN A 182 1.26 3.28 -18.66
CA ASN A 182 2.71 3.44 -18.73
C ASN A 182 3.35 3.61 -17.33
N PRO A 183 4.58 3.13 -17.13
CA PRO A 183 5.33 2.16 -17.95
C PRO A 183 4.67 0.75 -17.96
N PRO A 184 4.83 -0.03 -19.05
CA PRO A 184 4.12 -1.30 -19.23
C PRO A 184 4.67 -2.43 -18.35
N GLU A 185 5.98 -2.42 -18.08
CA GLU A 185 6.66 -3.46 -17.31
C GLU A 185 6.69 -3.14 -15.82
N ARG A 186 6.20 -4.06 -14.99
CA ARG A 186 6.04 -3.86 -13.54
C ARG A 186 6.26 -5.16 -12.76
N ILE A 187 6.72 -5.00 -11.53
CA ILE A 187 6.82 -6.05 -10.50
C ILE A 187 5.78 -5.73 -9.42
N THR A 188 5.10 -6.73 -8.89
CA THR A 188 4.02 -6.51 -7.91
C THR A 188 3.93 -7.65 -6.91
N LEU A 189 3.57 -7.31 -5.67
CA LEU A 189 3.04 -8.30 -4.74
C LEU A 189 1.73 -8.87 -5.29
N THR A 190 1.51 -10.17 -5.06
CA THR A 190 0.28 -10.85 -5.48
C THR A 190 -0.89 -10.55 -4.55
N MET A 191 -2.12 -10.75 -5.03
CA MET A 191 -3.32 -10.58 -4.21
C MET A 191 -3.29 -11.45 -2.95
N ASP A 192 -2.73 -12.66 -3.04
CA ASP A 192 -2.59 -13.57 -1.89
C ASP A 192 -1.71 -12.97 -0.78
N VAL A 193 -0.60 -12.33 -1.14
CA VAL A 193 0.28 -11.65 -0.18
C VAL A 193 -0.42 -10.44 0.45
N LEU A 194 -1.13 -9.65 -0.37
CA LEU A 194 -1.91 -8.53 0.14
C LEU A 194 -2.95 -9.02 1.16
N ASN A 195 -3.70 -10.06 0.83
CA ASN A 195 -4.77 -10.60 1.68
C ASN A 195 -4.27 -11.33 2.92
N ALA A 196 -3.07 -11.91 2.87
CA ALA A 196 -2.44 -12.56 4.03
C ALA A 196 -1.88 -11.57 5.06
N SER A 197 -1.78 -10.28 4.73
CA SER A 197 -1.22 -9.25 5.63
C SER A 197 -2.13 -8.98 6.84
N ARG A 198 -1.54 -8.66 8.00
CA ARG A 198 -2.31 -8.37 9.23
C ARG A 198 -3.20 -7.14 9.05
N HIS A 199 -2.58 -6.01 8.70
CA HIS A 199 -3.28 -4.76 8.46
C HIS A 199 -3.14 -4.34 6.99
N GLY A 200 -4.23 -3.91 6.41
CA GLY A 200 -4.27 -3.23 5.11
C GLY A 200 -4.80 -1.83 5.27
N ILE A 201 -4.09 -0.84 4.72
CA ILE A 201 -4.52 0.56 4.73
C ILE A 201 -4.56 1.07 3.30
N PHE A 202 -5.75 1.34 2.77
CA PHE A 202 -5.89 2.11 1.54
C PHE A 202 -5.84 3.61 1.87
N ALA A 203 -4.96 4.34 1.19
CA ALA A 203 -4.90 5.80 1.24
C ALA A 203 -5.27 6.37 -0.13
N ALA A 204 -6.52 6.84 -0.28
CA ALA A 204 -7.06 7.30 -1.56
C ALA A 204 -7.63 8.72 -1.48
N ALA A 205 -6.92 9.67 -2.08
CA ALA A 205 -7.29 11.08 -2.07
C ALA A 205 -7.55 11.62 -3.49
N GLY A 206 -8.53 12.51 -3.62
CA GLY A 206 -8.86 13.24 -4.83
C GLY A 206 -10.06 12.71 -5.60
N ALA A 207 -10.74 13.63 -6.30
CA ALA A 207 -11.99 13.36 -7.01
C ALA A 207 -11.91 12.27 -8.10
N GLY A 208 -10.73 12.01 -8.66
CA GLY A 208 -10.53 10.93 -9.65
C GLY A 208 -10.84 9.53 -9.09
N LYS A 209 -10.92 9.36 -7.77
CA LYS A 209 -11.25 8.08 -7.12
C LYS A 209 -12.76 7.88 -6.93
N ALA A 210 -13.54 8.94 -7.06
CA ALA A 210 -14.96 8.96 -6.68
C ALA A 210 -15.80 7.93 -7.42
N ALA A 211 -15.58 7.77 -8.74
CA ALA A 211 -16.35 6.82 -9.54
C ALA A 211 -16.20 5.38 -9.02
N VAL A 212 -14.97 4.89 -8.92
CA VAL A 212 -14.70 3.52 -8.44
C VAL A 212 -15.11 3.35 -6.98
N LEU A 213 -14.85 4.34 -6.11
CA LEU A 213 -15.31 4.30 -4.72
C LEU A 213 -16.84 4.20 -4.64
N GLY A 214 -17.55 4.90 -5.51
CA GLY A 214 -19.00 4.82 -5.64
C GLY A 214 -19.52 3.48 -6.15
N GLU A 215 -18.70 2.73 -6.88
CA GLU A 215 -19.04 1.37 -7.33
C GLU A 215 -18.73 0.31 -6.27
N ILE A 216 -17.65 0.47 -5.51
CA ILE A 216 -17.25 -0.53 -4.50
C ILE A 216 -17.87 -0.29 -3.12
N PHE A 217 -18.30 0.94 -2.79
CA PHE A 217 -18.91 1.26 -1.51
C PHE A 217 -20.34 1.79 -1.63
N VAL A 218 -21.12 1.53 -0.58
CA VAL A 218 -22.41 2.18 -0.32
C VAL A 218 -22.41 2.70 1.11
N LYS A 219 -23.07 3.84 1.35
CA LYS A 219 -23.30 4.37 2.69
C LYS A 219 -24.67 3.96 3.20
N GLU A 220 -24.69 3.12 4.23
CA GLU A 220 -25.89 2.66 4.92
C GLU A 220 -25.98 3.34 6.29
N GLY A 221 -26.85 4.36 6.38
CA GLY A 221 -26.95 5.19 7.59
C GLY A 221 -25.63 5.93 7.89
N LYS A 222 -24.97 5.55 8.99
CA LYS A 222 -23.68 6.12 9.42
C LYS A 222 -22.47 5.29 8.97
N GLU A 223 -22.70 4.10 8.42
CA GLU A 223 -21.64 3.16 8.08
C GLU A 223 -21.40 3.11 6.57
N TYR A 224 -20.18 2.73 6.19
CA TYR A 224 -19.83 2.43 4.80
C TYR A 224 -19.62 0.93 4.68
N LYS A 225 -20.24 0.33 3.65
CA LYS A 225 -20.14 -1.10 3.38
C LYS A 225 -19.67 -1.35 1.96
N PHE A 226 -18.93 -2.44 1.77
CA PHE A 226 -18.62 -2.90 0.42
C PHE A 226 -19.90 -3.36 -0.26
N LYS A 227 -20.07 -2.97 -1.52
CA LYS A 227 -21.02 -3.63 -2.40
C LYS A 227 -20.53 -5.04 -2.71
N GLN A 228 -21.48 -5.95 -2.93
CA GLN A 228 -21.21 -7.33 -3.29
C GLN A 228 -21.65 -7.58 -4.74
N PRO A 229 -20.90 -8.38 -5.53
CA PRO A 229 -19.63 -9.01 -5.17
C PRO A 229 -18.45 -8.00 -5.14
N ARG A 230 -17.43 -8.29 -4.34
CA ARG A 230 -16.19 -7.47 -4.23
C ARG A 230 -15.21 -7.62 -5.40
N THR A 231 -15.55 -8.45 -6.38
CA THR A 231 -14.64 -8.92 -7.44
C THR A 231 -14.59 -8.04 -8.68
N THR A 232 -15.25 -6.87 -8.69
CA THR A 232 -15.23 -5.99 -9.87
C THR A 232 -13.89 -5.28 -10.04
N TYR A 233 -13.26 -4.87 -8.92
CA TYR A 233 -12.03 -4.08 -8.94
C TYR A 233 -10.98 -4.71 -8.03
N PRO A 234 -9.70 -4.80 -8.45
CA PRO A 234 -8.62 -5.34 -7.63
C PRO A 234 -8.50 -4.67 -6.26
N CYS A 235 -8.67 -3.35 -6.15
CA CYS A 235 -8.66 -2.69 -4.84
C CYS A 235 -9.82 -3.17 -3.94
N GLY A 236 -10.98 -3.50 -4.53
CA GLY A 236 -12.13 -4.07 -3.84
C GLY A 236 -11.91 -5.53 -3.42
N MET A 237 -11.01 -6.26 -4.07
CA MET A 237 -10.70 -7.66 -3.76
C MET A 237 -9.78 -7.84 -2.54
N VAL A 238 -9.11 -6.79 -2.06
CA VAL A 238 -8.20 -6.89 -0.91
C VAL A 238 -8.98 -7.11 0.40
N THR A 239 -8.70 -8.18 1.14
CA THR A 239 -9.45 -8.63 2.31
C THR A 239 -8.55 -8.99 3.50
N THR A 240 -7.58 -8.13 3.85
CA THR A 240 -6.74 -8.30 5.06
C THR A 240 -7.57 -8.52 6.33
N GLU A 241 -6.94 -9.10 7.36
CA GLU A 241 -7.59 -9.37 8.67
C GLU A 241 -8.20 -8.10 9.26
N ASP A 242 -7.43 -7.01 9.23
CA ASP A 242 -7.90 -5.66 9.51
C ASP A 242 -7.66 -4.77 8.29
N LEU A 243 -8.72 -4.17 7.76
CA LEU A 243 -8.68 -3.36 6.54
C LEU A 243 -9.29 -1.99 6.80
N VAL A 244 -8.51 -0.94 6.59
CA VAL A 244 -8.94 0.45 6.73
C VAL A 244 -8.82 1.16 5.38
N TRP A 245 -9.85 1.93 5.04
CA TRP A 245 -9.85 2.84 3.90
C TRP A 245 -9.85 4.26 4.43
N LEU A 246 -8.75 4.98 4.23
CA LEU A 246 -8.63 6.40 4.51
C LEU A 246 -8.83 7.14 3.18
N VAL A 247 -9.91 7.91 3.09
CA VAL A 247 -10.28 8.66 1.90
C VAL A 247 -10.55 10.12 2.22
N ASP A 248 -10.30 11.04 1.29
CA ASP A 248 -10.71 12.44 1.46
C ASP A 248 -12.15 12.66 0.98
N GLU A 249 -12.76 13.79 1.35
CA GLU A 249 -14.13 14.12 0.92
C GLU A 249 -14.30 14.10 -0.60
N ALA A 250 -13.27 14.55 -1.34
CA ALA A 250 -13.29 14.54 -2.80
C ALA A 250 -13.37 13.12 -3.36
N ALA A 251 -12.58 12.18 -2.82
CA ALA A 251 -12.63 10.77 -3.19
C ALA A 251 -13.95 10.11 -2.75
N ALA A 252 -14.47 10.45 -1.57
CA ALA A 252 -15.73 9.89 -1.07
C ALA A 252 -16.98 10.40 -1.81
N GLY A 253 -16.86 11.46 -2.63
CA GLY A 253 -17.99 12.14 -3.28
C GLY A 253 -18.85 11.27 -4.20
N GLY A 254 -18.33 10.13 -4.68
CA GLY A 254 -19.09 9.19 -5.51
C GLY A 254 -19.86 8.11 -4.72
N ILE A 255 -19.67 8.02 -3.40
CA ILE A 255 -20.33 7.00 -2.58
C ILE A 255 -21.79 7.39 -2.33
N ASN A 256 -22.70 6.63 -2.95
CA ASN A 256 -24.13 6.84 -2.80
C ASN A 256 -24.60 6.48 -1.38
N LYS A 257 -25.58 7.24 -0.88
CA LYS A 257 -26.36 6.86 0.29
C LYS A 257 -27.44 5.89 -0.17
N GLU A 258 -27.58 4.77 0.50
CA GLU A 258 -28.75 3.93 0.31
C GLU A 258 -29.93 4.63 1.00
N ASP A 259 -30.96 4.98 0.23
CA ASP A 259 -32.21 5.44 0.83
C ASP A 259 -32.76 4.30 1.69
N ALA A 260 -33.06 4.59 2.95
CA ALA A 260 -33.72 3.65 3.83
C ALA A 260 -34.99 3.18 3.11
N LYS A 261 -35.03 1.91 2.70
CA LYS A 261 -36.24 1.31 2.13
C LYS A 261 -37.37 1.54 3.16
N LEU A 262 -38.29 2.43 2.80
CA LEU A 262 -39.53 2.70 3.53
C LEU A 262 -40.38 1.44 3.62
#